data_AF-B8IFJ7-F1
#
_entry.id   AF-B8IFJ7-F1
#
_cell.length_a   1.000
_cell.length_b   1.000
_cell.length_c   1.000
_cell.angle_alpha   90.00
_cell.angle_beta   90.00
_cell.angle_gamma   90.00
#
_symmetry.space_group_name_H-M   'P 1'
#
loop_
_entity.id
_entity.type
_entity.pdbx_description
1 polymer ?
#
loop_
_entity_poly.entity_id
_entity_poly.type
_entity_poly.pdbx_seq_one_letter_code
_entity_poly.pdbx_strand_id
1 'polypeptide(L)'
;MAHPEASSVGISSAGGERGQDGRLCGERRRGRPSEVPQDGRGGQNGPRAEGNHQGIFLPFLNAPDRDAEIERSPRLGLSFGGEVRPVLMDTGSTGIVVSAARIPDVDALPSRPGRLTYSSSGRIMIGRWVTVPVTVWGRNGASITTGPIPVLAVDRIACTSRARRCTPEDTPRHVAMMGVGFGREGDGQARSTPETNPFLNLAPTGAGPARRGYIVTKEGVHVGLTHANTRGDYRFVKLDPHPAIPGEWQGVPVCIGVGGRPPAACGRALIDTGVTAMFLTLPPEQVAGNMAADDDGRIALRPGTRLSFSFPDAAAPAAHYEITVGDASSPLAPERIILDTARPTPFVNTGLHVLNGFDVLYDADGGWYAFRAREGR
;
A
#
# COMPACT_ATOMS: atom_id res chain seq x y z
N MET A 1 33.97 21.66 -7.22
CA MET A 1 34.31 20.29 -6.79
C MET A 1 33.08 19.43 -7.04
N ALA A 2 33.30 18.35 -7.80
CA ALA A 2 32.39 17.47 -8.53
C ALA A 2 30.89 17.40 -8.16
N HIS A 3 30.06 17.64 -9.17
CA HIS A 3 28.62 17.32 -9.26
C HIS A 3 28.37 15.80 -9.35
N PRO A 4 27.19 15.28 -8.95
CA PRO A 4 26.83 13.88 -9.20
C PRO A 4 26.08 13.71 -10.52
N GLU A 5 26.57 12.79 -11.36
CA GLU A 5 25.92 12.32 -12.59
C GLU A 5 24.78 11.33 -12.30
N ALA A 6 23.72 11.45 -13.10
CA ALA A 6 22.58 10.55 -13.18
C ALA A 6 22.89 9.34 -14.06
N SER A 7 22.59 8.13 -13.60
CA SER A 7 22.60 6.94 -14.46
C SER A 7 21.29 6.83 -15.22
N SER A 8 21.36 7.13 -16.52
CA SER A 8 20.42 6.72 -17.55
C SER A 8 20.66 5.25 -17.94
N VAL A 9 19.60 4.53 -18.33
CA VAL A 9 19.71 3.28 -19.07
C VAL A 9 19.04 3.50 -20.43
N GLY A 10 19.87 3.56 -21.46
CA GLY A 10 19.45 3.64 -22.86
C GLY A 10 19.16 2.26 -23.43
N ILE A 11 18.12 2.17 -24.25
CA ILE A 11 17.85 1.02 -25.13
C ILE A 11 18.23 1.46 -26.54
N SER A 12 19.16 0.73 -27.15
CA SER A 12 19.57 0.85 -28.55
C SER A 12 18.79 -0.13 -29.41
N SER A 13 18.26 0.33 -30.54
CA SER A 13 17.85 -0.51 -31.66
C SER A 13 18.22 0.19 -32.98
N ALA A 14 19.26 -0.30 -33.64
CA ALA A 14 19.44 -0.19 -35.09
C ALA A 14 18.85 -1.48 -35.70
N GLY A 15 18.24 -1.55 -36.88
CA GLY A 15 18.16 -0.67 -38.03
C GLY A 15 17.94 -1.60 -39.24
N GLY A 16 17.07 -1.24 -40.17
CA GLY A 16 16.79 -2.08 -41.35
C GLY A 16 15.74 -1.48 -42.30
N GLU A 17 16.23 -0.74 -43.29
CA GLU A 17 15.59 -0.17 -44.49
C GLU A 17 14.89 -1.26 -45.37
N ARG A 18 14.10 -1.06 -46.43
CA ARG A 18 13.69 0.04 -47.34
C ARG A 18 12.54 -0.55 -48.23
N GLY A 19 11.70 0.27 -48.87
CA GLY A 19 10.97 -0.17 -50.09
C GLY A 19 9.61 0.50 -50.38
N GLN A 20 9.57 1.30 -51.44
CA GLN A 20 8.41 2.00 -52.04
C GLN A 20 7.45 1.03 -52.75
N ASP A 21 6.14 1.37 -52.89
CA ASP A 21 5.53 1.91 -54.13
C ASP A 21 3.96 1.81 -54.16
N GLY A 22 3.31 2.72 -54.90
CA GLY A 22 2.15 2.38 -55.75
C GLY A 22 0.69 2.29 -55.23
N ARG A 23 -0.01 3.45 -55.20
CA ARG A 23 -1.33 3.77 -55.82
C ARG A 23 -2.55 2.79 -55.87
N LEU A 24 -3.71 3.41 -55.56
CA LEU A 24 -5.04 3.43 -56.23
C LEU A 24 -6.23 2.56 -55.75
N CYS A 25 -7.31 3.30 -55.39
CA CYS A 25 -8.76 3.10 -55.64
C CYS A 25 -9.55 1.93 -55.01
N GLY A 26 -10.70 2.27 -54.38
CA GLY A 26 -11.78 1.30 -54.08
C GLY A 26 -12.86 1.72 -53.06
N GLU A 27 -13.81 2.54 -53.52
CA GLU A 27 -15.25 2.61 -53.18
C GLU A 27 -15.85 2.33 -51.77
N ARG A 28 -16.57 3.37 -51.29
CA ARG A 28 -17.89 3.42 -50.61
C ARG A 28 -18.49 2.13 -50.03
N ARG A 29 -18.76 2.14 -48.71
CA ARG A 29 -20.09 1.81 -48.15
C ARG A 29 -20.43 2.67 -46.93
N ARG A 30 -21.59 3.33 -46.99
CA ARG A 30 -22.23 4.04 -45.86
C ARG A 30 -22.79 2.98 -44.89
N GLY A 31 -22.25 2.93 -43.66
CA GLY A 31 -22.84 2.23 -42.52
C GLY A 31 -23.35 3.24 -41.51
N ARG A 32 -24.61 3.09 -41.10
CA ARG A 32 -25.27 3.88 -40.03
C ARG A 32 -24.46 3.76 -38.72
N PRO A 33 -24.32 4.83 -37.91
CA PRO A 33 -23.83 4.67 -36.56
C PRO A 33 -24.88 3.90 -35.75
N SER A 34 -24.53 2.70 -35.31
CA SER A 34 -25.25 1.95 -34.29
C SER A 34 -25.22 2.74 -32.99
N GLU A 35 -26.41 3.09 -32.49
CA GLU A 35 -26.62 3.65 -31.16
C GLU A 35 -25.97 2.72 -30.10
N VAL A 36 -24.97 3.27 -29.42
CA VAL A 36 -24.43 2.68 -28.20
C VAL A 36 -25.46 2.89 -27.10
N PRO A 37 -25.93 1.85 -26.39
CA PRO A 37 -26.81 2.05 -25.25
C PRO A 37 -26.07 2.87 -24.20
N GLN A 38 -26.60 4.06 -23.90
CA GLN A 38 -26.23 4.83 -22.73
C GLN A 38 -26.66 4.04 -21.50
N ASP A 39 -25.75 3.27 -20.91
CA ASP A 39 -26.00 2.73 -19.59
C ASP A 39 -25.92 3.85 -18.55
N GLY A 40 -26.92 3.86 -17.68
CA GLY A 40 -27.32 4.98 -16.86
C GLY A 40 -26.28 5.41 -15.84
N ARG A 41 -26.15 6.73 -15.68
CA ARG A 41 -25.53 7.36 -14.52
C ARG A 41 -26.40 7.10 -13.28
N GLY A 42 -26.20 5.97 -12.62
CA GLY A 42 -26.61 5.73 -11.24
C GLY A 42 -25.39 5.86 -10.33
N GLY A 43 -25.49 6.63 -9.24
CA GLY A 43 -24.41 6.78 -8.25
C GLY A 43 -23.89 5.41 -7.79
N GLN A 44 -22.60 5.15 -7.94
CA GLN A 44 -22.02 3.85 -7.61
C GLN A 44 -21.91 3.68 -6.09
N ASN A 45 -22.92 3.03 -5.51
CA ASN A 45 -22.94 2.62 -4.10
C ASN A 45 -22.00 1.42 -3.86
N GLY A 46 -20.71 1.66 -3.66
CA GLY A 46 -19.74 0.73 -3.06
C GLY A 46 -19.73 -0.74 -3.56
N PRO A 47 -19.05 -1.64 -2.85
CA PRO A 47 -19.10 -3.07 -3.14
C PRO A 47 -20.44 -3.68 -2.70
N ARG A 48 -21.08 -4.44 -3.60
CA ARG A 48 -22.17 -5.34 -3.21
C ARG A 48 -21.56 -6.57 -2.51
N ALA A 49 -21.61 -6.59 -1.19
CA ALA A 49 -21.19 -7.72 -0.36
C ALA A 49 -22.37 -8.64 0.04
N GLU A 50 -23.54 -8.47 -0.60
CA GLU A 50 -24.73 -9.29 -0.39
C GLU A 50 -24.43 -10.77 -0.65
N GLY A 51 -24.73 -11.63 0.32
CA GLY A 51 -24.46 -13.08 0.26
C GLY A 51 -23.08 -13.53 0.76
N ASN A 52 -22.15 -12.61 1.05
CA ASN A 52 -20.86 -12.96 1.64
C ASN A 52 -20.95 -13.01 3.17
N HIS A 53 -20.73 -14.19 3.74
CA HIS A 53 -20.82 -14.43 5.19
C HIS A 53 -19.48 -14.76 5.84
N GLN A 54 -18.42 -14.93 5.05
CA GLN A 54 -17.09 -15.27 5.55
C GLN A 54 -16.23 -14.03 5.75
N GLY A 55 -16.08 -13.66 7.01
CA GLY A 55 -15.10 -12.69 7.45
C GLY A 55 -14.73 -12.96 8.90
N ILE A 56 -13.51 -12.61 9.27
CA ILE A 56 -13.02 -12.79 10.64
C ILE A 56 -12.27 -11.56 11.08
N PHE A 57 -12.46 -11.18 12.35
CA PHE A 57 -11.70 -10.10 12.96
C PHE A 57 -10.46 -10.65 13.66
N LEU A 58 -9.29 -10.14 13.28
CA LEU A 58 -8.00 -10.44 13.88
C LEU A 58 -7.53 -9.20 14.66
N PRO A 59 -7.76 -9.14 15.99
CA PRO A 59 -7.27 -8.05 16.80
C PRO A 59 -5.74 -8.08 16.88
N PHE A 60 -5.09 -6.91 16.82
CA PHE A 60 -3.64 -6.83 16.87
C PHE A 60 -3.08 -7.30 18.22
N LEU A 61 -1.89 -7.91 18.19
CA LEU A 61 -1.15 -8.32 19.40
C LEU A 61 -0.82 -7.13 20.31
N ASN A 62 -0.61 -5.97 19.69
CA ASN A 62 -0.32 -4.70 20.34
C ASN A 62 -1.45 -3.68 20.12
N ALA A 63 -2.70 -4.13 19.96
CA ALA A 63 -3.85 -3.24 19.82
C ALA A 63 -3.87 -2.24 20.99
N PRO A 64 -4.10 -0.94 20.72
CA PRO A 64 -4.28 0.03 21.79
C PRO A 64 -5.52 -0.30 22.62
N ASP A 65 -5.58 0.27 23.82
CA ASP A 65 -6.83 0.29 24.58
C ASP A 65 -7.91 1.05 23.78
N ARG A 66 -9.18 0.77 24.08
CA ARG A 66 -10.33 1.27 23.29
C ARG A 66 -10.27 2.78 23.02
N ASP A 67 -9.90 3.55 24.04
CA ASP A 67 -9.87 5.01 23.99
C ASP A 67 -8.46 5.57 23.70
N ALA A 68 -7.46 4.70 23.56
CA ALA A 68 -6.09 5.09 23.27
C ALA A 68 -5.80 5.13 21.75
N GLU A 69 -4.78 5.88 21.38
CA GLU A 69 -4.31 6.04 20.00
C GLU A 69 -3.36 4.91 19.62
N ILE A 70 -3.35 4.57 18.33
CA ILE A 70 -2.33 3.68 17.78
C ILE A 70 -1.07 4.52 17.51
N GLU A 71 -0.01 4.21 18.27
CA GLU A 71 1.31 4.89 18.19
C GLU A 71 2.41 3.96 17.65
N ARG A 72 2.08 2.68 17.40
CA ARG A 72 3.04 1.66 17.00
C ARG A 72 2.47 0.80 15.89
N SER A 73 3.30 0.46 14.92
CA SER A 73 2.91 -0.43 13.82
C SER A 73 2.26 -1.71 14.33
N PRO A 74 1.12 -2.12 13.74
CA PRO A 74 0.34 -3.24 14.22
C PRO A 74 1.07 -4.56 14.02
N ARG A 75 0.91 -5.46 14.97
CA ARG A 75 1.47 -6.81 14.93
C ARG A 75 0.37 -7.85 14.99
N LEU A 76 0.56 -8.91 14.20
CA LEU A 76 -0.24 -10.14 14.24
C LEU A 76 0.68 -11.31 14.57
N GLY A 77 0.11 -12.45 14.94
CA GLY A 77 0.84 -13.71 15.01
C GLY A 77 0.98 -14.33 13.63
N LEU A 78 2.13 -14.94 13.34
CA LEU A 78 2.40 -15.63 12.08
C LEU A 78 2.99 -17.02 12.37
N SER A 79 2.51 -18.03 11.66
CA SER A 79 3.05 -19.39 11.70
C SER A 79 3.03 -20.04 10.32
N PHE A 80 4.00 -20.94 10.12
CA PHE A 80 4.14 -21.81 8.95
C PHE A 80 3.92 -23.29 9.32
N GLY A 81 2.99 -23.56 10.25
CA GLY A 81 2.71 -24.91 10.77
C GLY A 81 3.41 -25.25 12.09
N GLY A 82 4.11 -24.28 12.70
CA GLY A 82 4.81 -24.42 13.97
C GLY A 82 4.49 -23.30 14.95
N GLU A 83 5.50 -22.85 15.70
CA GLU A 83 5.38 -21.76 16.68
C GLU A 83 4.80 -20.48 16.06
N VAL A 84 3.81 -19.88 16.74
CA VAL A 84 3.27 -18.57 16.38
C VAL A 84 4.21 -17.49 16.88
N ARG A 85 4.78 -16.70 15.97
CA ARG A 85 5.67 -15.59 16.31
C ARG A 85 5.11 -14.26 15.81
N PRO A 86 5.34 -13.14 16.51
CA PRO A 86 4.89 -11.83 16.05
C PRO A 86 5.48 -11.45 14.68
N VAL A 87 4.66 -10.85 13.83
CA VAL A 87 5.00 -10.22 12.55
C VAL A 87 4.41 -8.81 12.50
N LEU A 88 5.12 -7.86 11.88
CA LEU A 88 4.55 -6.55 11.56
C LEU A 88 3.56 -6.71 10.40
N MET A 89 2.36 -6.13 10.52
CA MET A 89 1.39 -6.03 9.44
C MET A 89 1.54 -4.66 8.76
N ASP A 90 1.78 -4.69 7.44
CA ASP A 90 2.19 -3.52 6.66
C ASP A 90 1.27 -3.32 5.45
N THR A 91 0.45 -2.28 5.45
CA THR A 91 -0.32 -1.88 4.26
C THR A 91 0.53 -1.10 3.24
N GLY A 92 1.75 -0.71 3.60
CA GLY A 92 2.73 -0.03 2.74
C GLY A 92 3.54 -0.96 1.83
N SER A 93 3.43 -2.27 1.99
CA SER A 93 4.11 -3.29 1.18
C SER A 93 3.20 -4.48 0.92
N THR A 94 3.58 -5.39 0.01
CA THR A 94 2.81 -6.61 -0.29
C THR A 94 3.72 -7.83 -0.30
N GLY A 95 3.31 -8.89 0.38
CA GLY A 95 4.05 -10.15 0.48
C GLY A 95 4.72 -10.34 1.84
N ILE A 96 5.14 -11.57 2.13
CA ILE A 96 5.74 -11.94 3.41
C ILE A 96 7.26 -12.05 3.24
N VAL A 97 7.99 -11.36 4.12
CA VAL A 97 9.45 -11.43 4.20
C VAL A 97 9.83 -11.77 5.63
N VAL A 98 10.40 -12.96 5.82
CA VAL A 98 10.77 -13.49 7.14
C VAL A 98 12.15 -14.10 7.11
N SER A 99 12.84 -14.11 8.24
CA SER A 99 14.04 -14.92 8.43
C SER A 99 13.78 -16.39 8.04
N ALA A 100 14.67 -17.02 7.28
CA ALA A 100 14.52 -18.41 6.86
C ALA A 100 14.29 -19.37 8.05
N ALA A 101 14.96 -19.12 9.18
CA ALA A 101 14.80 -19.85 10.44
C ALA A 101 13.41 -19.74 11.12
N ARG A 102 12.47 -18.97 10.56
CA ARG A 102 11.06 -18.94 11.01
C ARG A 102 10.18 -19.96 10.28
N ILE A 103 10.65 -20.52 9.17
CA ILE A 103 9.91 -21.50 8.37
C ILE A 103 10.46 -22.89 8.71
N PRO A 104 9.64 -23.80 9.27
CA PRO A 104 10.07 -25.18 9.51
C PRO A 104 10.54 -25.85 8.22
N ASP A 105 11.63 -26.63 8.31
CA ASP A 105 12.19 -27.43 7.22
C ASP A 105 12.40 -26.66 5.91
N VAL A 106 12.72 -25.36 5.99
CA VAL A 106 12.83 -24.46 4.84
C VAL A 106 13.83 -24.95 3.77
N ASP A 107 14.86 -25.70 4.18
CA ASP A 107 15.87 -26.26 3.27
C ASP A 107 15.34 -27.43 2.44
N ALA A 108 14.28 -28.10 2.87
CA ALA A 108 13.63 -29.19 2.14
C ALA A 108 12.55 -28.69 1.17
N LEU A 109 12.15 -27.41 1.26
CA LEU A 109 11.10 -26.85 0.43
C LEU A 109 11.61 -26.51 -0.99
N PRO A 110 10.82 -26.78 -2.04
CA PRO A 110 11.08 -26.26 -3.37
C PRO A 110 11.20 -24.73 -3.33
N SER A 111 12.31 -24.21 -3.84
CA SER A 111 12.60 -22.79 -3.74
C SER A 111 13.33 -22.26 -4.97
N ARG A 112 13.30 -20.94 -5.10
CA ARG A 112 14.06 -20.20 -6.13
C ARG A 112 14.75 -19.00 -5.47
N PRO A 113 15.93 -18.57 -5.96
CA PRO A 113 16.59 -17.39 -5.42
C PRO A 113 15.66 -16.16 -5.39
N GLY A 114 15.75 -15.38 -4.31
CA GLY A 114 14.91 -14.23 -4.05
C GLY A 114 15.68 -13.06 -3.46
N ARG A 115 15.23 -11.85 -3.80
CA ARG A 115 15.80 -10.61 -3.28
C ARG A 115 14.73 -9.52 -3.20
N LEU A 116 14.78 -8.72 -2.15
CA LEU A 116 13.97 -7.52 -1.98
C LEU A 116 14.83 -6.39 -1.41
N THR A 117 14.68 -5.16 -1.92
CA THR A 117 15.48 -4.01 -1.46
C THR A 117 14.59 -2.96 -0.82
N TYR A 118 14.88 -2.63 0.44
CA TYR A 118 14.27 -1.50 1.14
C TYR A 118 15.15 -0.26 0.90
N SER A 119 14.75 0.58 -0.04
CA SER A 119 15.52 1.76 -0.47
C SER A 119 15.73 2.78 0.66
N SER A 120 14.73 2.95 1.53
CA SER A 120 14.78 3.89 2.67
C SER A 120 15.84 3.52 3.71
N SER A 121 15.98 2.23 4.06
CA SER A 121 16.99 1.74 5.00
C SER A 121 18.29 1.31 4.31
N GLY A 122 18.30 1.23 2.98
CA GLY A 122 19.40 0.67 2.20
C GLY A 122 19.64 -0.83 2.46
N ARG A 123 18.66 -1.56 2.97
CA ARG A 123 18.77 -3.00 3.27
C ARG A 123 18.37 -3.82 2.05
N ILE A 124 19.17 -4.83 1.74
CA ILE A 124 18.91 -5.80 0.68
C ILE A 124 18.66 -7.15 1.36
N MET A 125 17.41 -7.58 1.38
CA MET A 125 17.03 -8.92 1.86
C MET A 125 17.34 -9.93 0.76
N ILE A 126 18.19 -10.91 1.05
CA ILE A 126 18.62 -11.94 0.11
C ILE A 126 18.26 -13.30 0.70
N GLY A 127 17.69 -14.18 -0.12
CA GLY A 127 17.43 -15.55 0.27
C GLY A 127 16.69 -16.29 -0.83
N ARG A 128 15.60 -16.96 -0.48
CA ARG A 128 14.84 -17.80 -1.40
C ARG A 128 13.33 -17.62 -1.26
N TRP A 129 12.63 -17.62 -2.39
CA TRP A 129 11.18 -17.70 -2.41
C TRP A 129 10.76 -19.15 -2.23
N VAL A 130 9.98 -19.42 -1.18
CA VAL A 130 9.29 -20.70 -0.96
C VAL A 130 7.79 -20.49 -1.12
N THR A 131 7.06 -21.54 -1.48
CA THR A 131 5.59 -21.48 -1.58
C THR A 131 5.00 -22.34 -0.49
N VAL A 132 4.39 -21.71 0.51
CA VAL A 132 3.90 -22.39 1.73
C VAL A 132 2.57 -21.81 2.19
N PRO A 133 1.69 -22.60 2.82
CA PRO A 133 0.54 -22.06 3.53
C PRO A 133 1.01 -21.24 4.74
N VAL A 134 0.26 -20.20 5.06
CA VAL A 134 0.56 -19.27 6.15
C VAL A 134 -0.66 -19.16 7.04
N THR A 135 -0.46 -19.25 8.36
CA THR A 135 -1.52 -18.98 9.33
C THR A 135 -1.24 -17.68 10.05
N VAL A 136 -2.21 -16.77 10.03
CA VAL A 136 -2.17 -15.45 10.68
C VAL A 136 -3.13 -15.45 11.87
N TRP A 137 -2.66 -14.96 13.03
CA TRP A 137 -3.38 -15.02 14.29
C TRP A 137 -3.62 -13.62 14.87
N GLY A 138 -4.83 -13.38 15.39
CA GLY A 138 -5.13 -12.25 16.26
C GLY A 138 -4.88 -12.58 17.75
N ARG A 139 -4.81 -11.55 18.61
CA ARG A 139 -4.55 -11.72 20.06
C ARG A 139 -5.57 -12.57 20.82
N ASN A 140 -6.78 -12.71 20.27
CA ASN A 140 -7.87 -13.49 20.86
C ASN A 140 -7.87 -14.96 20.40
N GLY A 141 -6.85 -15.40 19.66
CA GLY A 141 -6.78 -16.76 19.11
C GLY A 141 -7.56 -16.98 17.82
N ALA A 142 -8.27 -15.97 17.30
CA ALA A 142 -8.85 -16.02 15.96
C ALA A 142 -7.72 -16.11 14.91
N SER A 143 -7.94 -16.88 13.84
CA SER A 143 -6.94 -17.04 12.79
C SER A 143 -7.53 -17.28 11.41
N ILE A 144 -6.69 -17.02 10.42
CA ILE A 144 -6.90 -17.40 9.02
C ILE A 144 -5.73 -18.24 8.54
N THR A 145 -5.99 -19.11 7.57
CA THR A 145 -4.94 -19.82 6.85
C THR A 145 -5.07 -19.53 5.36
N THR A 146 -3.95 -19.24 4.71
CA THR A 146 -3.88 -19.05 3.26
C THR A 146 -3.81 -20.39 2.53
N GLY A 147 -4.14 -20.39 1.25
CA GLY A 147 -3.53 -21.37 0.33
C GLY A 147 -2.00 -21.19 0.29
N PRO A 148 -1.25 -22.08 -0.38
CA PRO A 148 0.18 -21.88 -0.55
C PRO A 148 0.47 -20.57 -1.30
N ILE A 149 1.23 -19.66 -0.67
CA ILE A 149 1.61 -18.36 -1.26
C ILE A 149 3.14 -18.19 -1.27
N PRO A 150 3.70 -17.36 -2.16
CA PRO A 150 5.13 -17.06 -2.15
C PRO A 150 5.55 -16.27 -0.89
N VAL A 151 6.60 -16.73 -0.23
CA VAL A 151 7.21 -16.12 0.95
C VAL A 151 8.71 -16.00 0.73
N LEU A 152 9.28 -14.81 0.99
CA LEU A 152 10.73 -14.62 0.95
C LEU A 152 11.34 -15.06 2.28
N ALA A 153 11.96 -16.24 2.26
CA ALA A 153 12.80 -16.75 3.33
C ALA A 153 14.18 -16.09 3.23
N VAL A 154 14.50 -15.18 4.15
CA VAL A 154 15.73 -14.39 4.15
C VAL A 154 16.86 -15.18 4.81
N ASP A 155 17.89 -15.45 4.02
CA ASP A 155 19.11 -16.11 4.46
C ASP A 155 20.19 -15.08 4.87
N ARG A 156 20.19 -13.89 4.27
CA ARG A 156 21.18 -12.83 4.50
C ARG A 156 20.62 -11.43 4.27
N ILE A 157 21.12 -10.47 5.04
CA ILE A 157 20.96 -9.03 4.80
C ILE A 157 22.28 -8.49 4.23
N ALA A 158 22.19 -7.81 3.09
CA ALA A 158 23.27 -6.97 2.57
C ALA A 158 22.86 -5.49 2.61
N CYS A 159 23.81 -4.60 2.36
CA CYS A 159 23.58 -3.16 2.36
C CYS A 159 23.87 -2.56 0.99
N THR A 160 23.10 -1.56 0.59
CA THR A 160 23.45 -0.74 -0.57
C THR A 160 24.69 0.10 -0.25
N SER A 161 25.47 0.44 -1.27
CA SER A 161 26.72 1.20 -1.10
C SER A 161 26.55 2.59 -0.47
N ARG A 162 25.33 3.16 -0.51
CA ARG A 162 25.00 4.48 0.02
C ARG A 162 24.25 4.43 1.36
N ALA A 163 24.03 3.23 1.93
CA ALA A 163 23.29 3.09 3.16
C ALA A 163 24.09 3.65 4.35
N ARG A 164 23.62 4.73 4.96
CA ARG A 164 24.26 5.34 6.14
C ARG A 164 24.07 4.51 7.42
N ARG A 165 22.96 3.75 7.50
CA ARG A 165 22.56 2.95 8.67
C ARG A 165 22.08 1.58 8.21
N CYS A 166 23.02 0.71 7.87
CA CYS A 166 22.76 -0.69 7.54
C CYS A 166 23.98 -1.53 7.92
N THR A 167 23.73 -2.66 8.57
CA THR A 167 24.76 -3.64 8.92
C THR A 167 24.44 -4.94 8.19
N PRO A 168 25.35 -5.48 7.37
CA PRO A 168 25.17 -6.80 6.78
C PRO A 168 25.08 -7.87 7.88
N GLU A 169 24.24 -8.88 7.67
CA GLU A 169 24.01 -9.94 8.65
C GLU A 169 23.73 -11.25 7.93
N ASP A 170 24.48 -12.28 8.30
CA ASP A 170 24.22 -13.64 7.86
C ASP A 170 23.25 -14.33 8.82
N THR A 171 22.32 -15.12 8.28
CA THR A 171 21.33 -15.89 9.05
C THR A 171 20.50 -15.04 10.03
N PRO A 172 19.91 -13.91 9.59
CA PRO A 172 19.20 -13.04 10.50
C PRO A 172 18.02 -13.77 11.12
N ARG A 173 17.74 -13.53 12.41
CA ARG A 173 16.60 -14.15 13.13
C ARG A 173 15.43 -13.21 13.38
N HIS A 174 15.64 -11.93 13.10
CA HIS A 174 14.73 -10.86 13.49
C HIS A 174 13.84 -10.34 12.34
N VAL A 175 14.01 -10.82 11.10
CA VAL A 175 13.24 -10.35 9.94
C VAL A 175 11.82 -10.91 10.02
N ALA A 176 10.83 -10.01 10.04
CA ALA A 176 9.43 -10.36 10.21
C ALA A 176 8.50 -9.26 9.70
N MET A 177 8.16 -9.29 8.42
CA MET A 177 7.24 -8.37 7.77
C MET A 177 6.18 -9.13 6.98
N MET A 178 4.93 -8.71 7.11
CA MET A 178 3.78 -9.20 6.36
C MET A 178 3.09 -8.03 5.68
N GLY A 179 3.39 -7.86 4.41
CA GLY A 179 2.80 -6.86 3.53
C GLY A 179 1.42 -7.29 3.05
N VAL A 180 0.43 -6.44 3.26
CA VAL A 180 -0.97 -6.64 2.87
C VAL A 180 -1.49 -5.53 1.96
N GLY A 181 -0.63 -4.60 1.54
CA GLY A 181 -0.96 -3.52 0.60
C GLY A 181 -1.20 -4.00 -0.84
N PHE A 182 -1.31 -3.03 -1.74
CA PHE A 182 -1.56 -3.23 -3.18
C PHE A 182 -0.85 -2.14 -4.00
N GLY A 183 -0.62 -2.38 -5.29
CA GLY A 183 -0.02 -1.40 -6.21
C GLY A 183 1.41 -1.01 -5.85
N ARG A 184 2.24 -1.98 -5.44
CA ARG A 184 3.62 -1.76 -4.95
C ARG A 184 4.70 -2.22 -5.92
N GLU A 185 4.33 -2.78 -7.06
CA GLU A 185 5.23 -3.48 -7.98
C GLU A 185 6.25 -2.55 -8.66
N GLY A 186 5.86 -1.29 -8.89
CA GLY A 186 6.70 -0.25 -9.48
C GLY A 186 7.86 0.21 -8.57
N ASP A 187 7.79 -0.03 -7.26
CA ASP A 187 8.76 0.50 -6.28
C ASP A 187 9.94 -0.45 -6.01
N GLY A 188 10.38 -1.17 -7.05
CA GLY A 188 11.43 -2.19 -6.93
C GLY A 188 10.97 -3.47 -6.21
N GLN A 189 9.66 -3.64 -6.06
CA GLN A 189 9.02 -4.81 -5.46
C GLN A 189 8.22 -5.60 -6.50
N ALA A 190 8.85 -5.99 -7.62
CA ALA A 190 8.17 -6.65 -8.75
C ALA A 190 7.44 -7.98 -8.43
N ARG A 191 7.53 -8.48 -7.19
CA ARG A 191 6.81 -9.65 -6.68
C ARG A 191 5.69 -9.30 -5.69
N SER A 192 5.48 -8.03 -5.40
CA SER A 192 4.43 -7.50 -4.52
C SER A 192 3.10 -7.37 -5.28
N THR A 193 2.64 -8.51 -5.80
CA THR A 193 1.37 -8.65 -6.52
C THR A 193 0.28 -9.17 -5.59
N PRO A 194 -1.01 -9.12 -5.99
CA PRO A 194 -2.12 -9.64 -5.18
C PRO A 194 -1.93 -11.09 -4.72
N GLU A 195 -1.24 -11.92 -5.51
CA GLU A 195 -0.98 -13.35 -5.25
C GLU A 195 -0.08 -13.59 -4.01
N THR A 196 0.61 -12.56 -3.54
CA THR A 196 1.48 -12.62 -2.35
C THR A 196 0.83 -12.05 -1.11
N ASN A 197 -0.34 -11.42 -1.25
CA ASN A 197 -1.07 -10.82 -0.14
C ASN A 197 -1.81 -11.90 0.66
N PRO A 198 -1.47 -12.16 1.93
CA PRO A 198 -2.10 -13.23 2.70
C PRO A 198 -3.60 -12.99 2.94
N PHE A 199 -4.09 -11.75 2.90
CA PHE A 199 -5.50 -11.46 3.10
C PHE A 199 -6.36 -11.65 1.85
N LEU A 200 -5.75 -11.82 0.67
CA LEU A 200 -6.45 -12.05 -0.59
C LEU A 200 -6.40 -13.53 -1.03
N ASN A 201 -5.58 -14.35 -0.38
CA ASN A 201 -5.28 -15.73 -0.79
C ASN A 201 -5.69 -16.75 0.30
N LEU A 202 -6.86 -16.55 0.91
CA LEU A 202 -7.38 -17.45 1.94
C LEU A 202 -7.59 -18.86 1.38
N ALA A 203 -7.31 -19.88 2.19
CA ALA A 203 -7.66 -21.25 1.84
C ALA A 203 -9.19 -21.38 1.73
N PRO A 204 -9.72 -22.13 0.74
CA PRO A 204 -11.15 -22.40 0.67
C PRO A 204 -11.64 -23.10 1.94
N THR A 205 -12.66 -22.54 2.59
CA THR A 205 -13.22 -23.08 3.84
C THR A 205 -14.47 -23.95 3.62
N GLY A 206 -14.91 -24.11 2.36
CA GLY A 206 -16.12 -24.85 1.98
C GLY A 206 -17.44 -24.11 2.25
N ALA A 207 -17.44 -22.97 2.96
CA ALA A 207 -18.64 -22.24 3.35
C ALA A 207 -19.08 -21.14 2.34
N GLY A 208 -18.72 -21.26 1.06
CA GLY A 208 -18.98 -20.27 0.00
C GLY A 208 -17.81 -19.28 -0.27
N PRO A 209 -17.96 -18.36 -1.24
CA PRO A 209 -16.91 -17.40 -1.57
C PRO A 209 -16.78 -16.29 -0.51
N ALA A 210 -15.56 -15.97 -0.09
CA ALA A 210 -15.26 -14.74 0.63
C ALA A 210 -14.88 -13.66 -0.40
N ARG A 211 -15.48 -12.46 -0.32
CA ARG A 211 -15.04 -11.34 -1.16
C ARG A 211 -13.65 -10.90 -0.73
N ARG A 212 -12.71 -10.88 -1.67
CA ARG A 212 -11.30 -10.61 -1.38
C ARG A 212 -11.11 -9.15 -1.02
N GLY A 213 -10.71 -8.91 0.21
CA GLY A 213 -10.56 -7.58 0.77
C GLY A 213 -10.53 -7.64 2.28
N TYR A 214 -10.30 -6.49 2.89
CA TYR A 214 -10.17 -6.37 4.33
C TYR A 214 -10.47 -4.95 4.81
N ILE A 215 -10.74 -4.81 6.10
CA ILE A 215 -10.94 -3.53 6.79
C ILE A 215 -9.86 -3.42 7.86
N VAL A 216 -9.05 -2.37 7.81
CA VAL A 216 -8.05 -2.04 8.83
C VAL A 216 -8.63 -0.98 9.76
N THR A 217 -8.52 -1.24 11.05
CA THR A 217 -8.91 -0.35 12.15
C THR A 217 -7.69 -0.12 13.04
N LYS A 218 -7.76 0.78 14.04
CA LYS A 218 -6.67 0.91 15.02
C LYS A 218 -6.52 -0.33 15.92
N GLU A 219 -7.59 -1.12 16.09
CA GLU A 219 -7.61 -2.29 17.00
C GLU A 219 -7.26 -3.62 16.32
N GLY A 220 -7.44 -3.71 15.01
CA GLY A 220 -7.29 -4.96 14.28
C GLY A 220 -7.70 -4.89 12.83
N VAL A 221 -7.82 -6.06 12.20
CA VAL A 221 -8.21 -6.20 10.80
C VAL A 221 -9.38 -7.17 10.65
N HIS A 222 -10.41 -6.78 9.92
CA HIS A 222 -11.38 -7.74 9.38
C HIS A 222 -10.86 -8.27 8.06
N VAL A 223 -10.66 -9.58 7.96
CA VAL A 223 -10.24 -10.24 6.71
C VAL A 223 -11.45 -10.94 6.09
N GLY A 224 -11.68 -10.70 4.80
CA GLY A 224 -12.90 -11.08 4.10
C GLY A 224 -14.00 -10.02 4.25
N LEU A 225 -14.46 -9.47 3.13
CA LEU A 225 -15.56 -8.49 3.13
C LEU A 225 -16.91 -9.22 3.17
N THR A 226 -17.72 -8.87 4.15
CA THR A 226 -19.06 -9.40 4.34
C THR A 226 -20.06 -8.27 4.36
N HIS A 227 -21.33 -8.54 4.01
CA HIS A 227 -22.37 -7.53 4.18
C HIS A 227 -22.35 -6.94 5.61
N ALA A 228 -22.09 -7.76 6.64
CA ALA A 228 -22.13 -7.33 8.02
C ALA A 228 -21.03 -6.34 8.42
N ASN A 229 -19.78 -6.56 7.99
CA ASN A 229 -18.64 -5.71 8.35
C ASN A 229 -18.49 -4.49 7.43
N THR A 230 -19.12 -4.50 6.25
CA THR A 230 -19.20 -3.34 5.36
C THR A 230 -20.42 -2.45 5.64
N ARG A 231 -21.21 -2.73 6.70
CA ARG A 231 -22.25 -1.81 7.17
C ARG A 231 -21.62 -0.58 7.83
N GLY A 232 -22.36 0.54 7.77
CA GLY A 232 -21.98 1.82 8.35
C GLY A 232 -21.69 2.88 7.30
N ASP A 233 -21.24 4.05 7.76
CA ASP A 233 -21.05 5.24 6.92
C ASP A 233 -19.71 5.22 6.16
N TYR A 234 -19.39 4.10 5.52
CA TYR A 234 -18.27 4.06 4.58
C TYR A 234 -18.53 4.98 3.40
N ARG A 235 -17.53 5.79 3.07
CA ARG A 235 -17.46 6.57 1.84
C ARG A 235 -16.39 5.98 0.94
N PHE A 236 -16.78 5.69 -0.30
CA PHE A 236 -16.00 4.89 -1.21
C PHE A 236 -15.28 5.74 -2.25
N VAL A 237 -14.07 5.33 -2.59
CA VAL A 237 -13.25 5.85 -3.67
C VAL A 237 -13.05 4.73 -4.68
N LYS A 238 -13.38 4.99 -5.94
CA LYS A 238 -13.08 4.06 -7.01
C LYS A 238 -11.58 4.12 -7.31
N LEU A 239 -10.92 2.96 -7.28
CA LEU A 239 -9.51 2.85 -7.64
C LEU A 239 -9.36 2.70 -9.15
N ASP A 240 -8.29 3.27 -9.68
CA ASP A 240 -7.91 3.07 -11.07
C ASP A 240 -7.22 1.71 -11.21
N PRO A 241 -7.54 0.92 -12.26
CA PRO A 241 -6.83 -0.32 -12.51
C PRO A 241 -5.35 -0.04 -12.78
N HIS A 242 -4.49 -0.98 -12.38
CA HIS A 242 -3.08 -0.94 -12.70
C HIS A 242 -2.89 -1.23 -14.20
N PRO A 243 -2.22 -0.35 -14.97
CA PRO A 243 -2.19 -0.45 -16.43
C PRO A 243 -1.43 -1.67 -16.96
N ALA A 244 -0.54 -2.25 -16.15
CA ALA A 244 0.34 -3.36 -16.55
C ALA A 244 0.09 -4.68 -15.81
N ILE A 245 -0.77 -4.70 -14.78
CA ILE A 245 -0.95 -5.85 -13.91
C ILE A 245 -2.45 -6.13 -13.77
N PRO A 246 -2.99 -7.13 -14.49
CA PRO A 246 -4.40 -7.49 -14.41
C PRO A 246 -4.82 -7.80 -12.97
N GLY A 247 -5.97 -7.27 -12.55
CA GLY A 247 -6.52 -7.50 -11.20
C GLY A 247 -5.85 -6.70 -10.08
N GLU A 248 -4.88 -5.83 -10.41
CA GLU A 248 -4.26 -4.91 -9.47
C GLU A 248 -4.78 -3.47 -9.67
N TRP A 249 -4.62 -2.64 -8.65
CA TRP A 249 -5.11 -1.27 -8.56
C TRP A 249 -3.98 -0.29 -8.29
N GLN A 250 -4.12 0.94 -8.77
CA GLN A 250 -3.25 2.05 -8.40
C GLN A 250 -3.61 2.57 -7.01
N GLY A 251 -2.65 3.26 -6.38
CA GLY A 251 -2.84 3.88 -5.06
C GLY A 251 -4.07 4.81 -5.00
N VAL A 252 -4.51 5.06 -3.76
CA VAL A 252 -5.74 5.85 -3.51
C VAL A 252 -5.54 7.28 -4.03
N PRO A 253 -6.45 7.85 -4.84
CA PRO A 253 -6.31 9.25 -5.25
C PRO A 253 -6.40 10.20 -4.05
N VAL A 254 -5.65 11.29 -4.09
CA VAL A 254 -5.62 12.31 -3.03
C VAL A 254 -5.30 13.69 -3.62
N CYS A 255 -5.83 14.74 -3.00
CA CYS A 255 -5.41 16.12 -3.23
C CYS A 255 -4.86 16.72 -1.92
N ILE A 256 -3.68 17.34 -2.02
CA ILE A 256 -2.88 17.82 -0.89
C ILE A 256 -2.83 19.35 -0.92
N GLY A 257 -3.42 19.99 0.08
CA GLY A 257 -3.33 21.43 0.31
C GLY A 257 -2.16 21.78 1.23
N VAL A 258 -1.49 22.90 0.97
CA VAL A 258 -0.37 23.40 1.78
C VAL A 258 -0.59 24.86 2.10
N GLY A 259 -0.65 25.21 3.39
CA GLY A 259 -0.81 26.58 3.87
C GLY A 259 -2.06 27.30 3.33
N GLY A 260 -3.12 26.55 3.00
CA GLY A 260 -4.32 27.09 2.37
C GLY A 260 -4.13 27.60 0.93
N ARG A 261 -2.99 27.31 0.29
CA ARG A 261 -2.69 27.77 -1.06
C ARG A 261 -3.41 26.91 -2.12
N PRO A 262 -4.26 27.51 -2.97
CA PRO A 262 -4.82 26.84 -4.13
C PRO A 262 -3.91 26.94 -5.38
N PRO A 263 -4.02 26.00 -6.33
CA PRO A 263 -4.78 24.75 -6.22
C PRO A 263 -4.06 23.74 -5.31
N ALA A 264 -4.79 22.74 -4.82
CA ALA A 264 -4.19 21.59 -4.16
C ALA A 264 -3.40 20.75 -5.17
N ALA A 265 -2.31 20.13 -4.73
CA ALA A 265 -1.53 19.21 -5.56
C ALA A 265 -2.14 17.80 -5.48
N CYS A 266 -2.64 17.28 -6.60
CA CYS A 266 -3.33 15.99 -6.63
C CYS A 266 -2.42 14.87 -7.18
N GLY A 267 -2.57 13.67 -6.60
CA GLY A 267 -1.78 12.50 -6.94
C GLY A 267 -2.27 11.27 -6.20
N ARG A 268 -1.36 10.50 -5.60
CA ARG A 268 -1.65 9.21 -4.97
C ARG A 268 -1.32 9.19 -3.49
N ALA A 269 -2.06 8.41 -2.73
CA ALA A 269 -1.84 8.16 -1.32
C ALA A 269 -1.56 6.69 -1.06
N LEU A 270 -0.73 6.45 -0.04
CA LEU A 270 -0.48 5.17 0.58
C LEU A 270 -0.82 5.29 2.07
N ILE A 271 -1.83 4.56 2.51
CA ILE A 271 -2.12 4.40 3.93
C ILE A 271 -1.20 3.29 4.41
N ASP A 272 -0.19 3.61 5.20
CA ASP A 272 0.92 2.72 5.54
C ASP A 272 0.98 2.46 7.05
N THR A 273 0.62 1.25 7.47
CA THR A 273 0.69 0.83 8.87
C THR A 273 2.11 0.49 9.34
N GLY A 274 3.05 0.31 8.42
CA GLY A 274 4.44 -0.06 8.70
C GLY A 274 5.32 1.08 9.17
N VAL A 275 4.85 2.33 9.11
CA VAL A 275 5.60 3.53 9.53
C VAL A 275 4.76 4.52 10.31
N THR A 276 5.40 5.24 11.24
CA THR A 276 4.81 6.35 12.03
C THR A 276 5.06 7.72 11.39
N ALA A 277 6.09 7.82 10.54
CA ALA A 277 6.42 9.02 9.80
C ALA A 277 5.59 9.13 8.53
N MET A 278 5.26 10.37 8.14
CA MET A 278 4.67 10.68 6.85
C MET A 278 5.77 10.95 5.83
N PHE A 279 5.64 10.39 4.63
CA PHE A 279 6.50 10.74 3.49
C PHE A 279 5.68 11.51 2.48
N LEU A 280 6.06 12.75 2.26
CA LEU A 280 5.33 13.69 1.43
C LEU A 280 6.17 14.02 0.20
N THR A 281 5.60 13.85 -0.99
CA THR A 281 6.18 14.30 -2.24
C THR A 281 5.31 15.40 -2.81
N LEU A 282 5.89 16.57 -3.00
CA LEU A 282 5.21 17.73 -3.53
C LEU A 282 6.15 18.52 -4.44
N PRO A 283 5.64 19.07 -5.57
CA PRO A 283 6.43 19.96 -6.40
C PRO A 283 6.94 21.18 -5.61
N PRO A 284 8.17 21.69 -5.87
CA PRO A 284 8.76 22.81 -5.15
C PRO A 284 7.85 24.05 -5.10
N GLU A 285 7.10 24.32 -6.17
CA GLU A 285 6.17 25.43 -6.27
C GLU A 285 5.01 25.32 -5.29
N GLN A 286 4.57 24.12 -4.92
CA GLN A 286 3.45 23.91 -3.99
C GLN A 286 3.84 24.26 -2.55
N VAL A 287 5.11 24.04 -2.20
CA VAL A 287 5.66 24.25 -0.85
C VAL A 287 6.46 25.55 -0.74
N ALA A 288 6.56 26.33 -1.82
CA ALA A 288 7.26 27.61 -1.82
C ALA A 288 6.72 28.55 -0.72
N GLY A 289 7.63 29.15 0.05
CA GLY A 289 7.31 29.99 1.21
C GLY A 289 7.09 29.22 2.52
N ASN A 290 6.78 27.92 2.45
CA ASN A 290 6.54 27.07 3.62
C ASN A 290 7.71 26.15 3.97
N MET A 291 8.88 26.32 3.36
CA MET A 291 10.07 25.52 3.63
C MET A 291 11.11 26.25 4.48
N ALA A 292 11.81 25.49 5.32
CA ALA A 292 12.99 25.90 6.08
C ALA A 292 13.96 24.72 6.21
N ALA A 293 15.22 24.99 6.56
CA ALA A 293 16.11 23.94 7.02
C ALA A 293 15.66 23.47 8.42
N ASP A 294 15.61 22.16 8.64
CA ASP A 294 15.47 21.55 9.97
C ASP A 294 16.79 21.61 10.75
N ASP A 295 16.77 21.15 12.00
CA ASP A 295 17.94 21.13 12.90
C ASP A 295 19.13 20.32 12.32
N ASP A 296 18.87 19.39 11.40
CA ASP A 296 19.86 18.58 10.70
C ASP A 296 20.27 19.20 9.34
N GLY A 297 19.81 20.41 9.03
CA GLY A 297 20.10 21.14 7.79
C GLY A 297 19.35 20.62 6.55
N ARG A 298 18.34 19.75 6.71
CA ARG A 298 17.52 19.24 5.61
C ARG A 298 16.36 20.18 5.33
N ILE A 299 15.98 20.31 4.06
CA ILE A 299 14.80 21.09 3.69
C ILE A 299 13.54 20.36 4.16
N ALA A 300 12.76 21.03 5.00
CA ALA A 300 11.52 20.53 5.59
C ALA A 300 10.43 21.61 5.54
N LEU A 301 9.18 21.22 5.82
CA LEU A 301 8.09 22.18 6.02
C LEU A 301 8.26 22.92 7.36
N ARG A 302 7.93 24.21 7.38
CA ARG A 302 7.97 25.03 8.59
C ARG A 302 6.94 24.52 9.62
N PRO A 303 7.28 24.45 10.91
CA PRO A 303 6.28 24.31 11.96
C PRO A 303 5.15 25.33 11.82
N GLY A 304 3.91 24.92 12.10
CA GLY A 304 2.71 25.74 11.89
C GLY A 304 2.14 25.70 10.45
N THR A 305 2.85 25.10 9.48
CA THR A 305 2.30 24.91 8.14
C THR A 305 1.09 23.98 8.23
N ARG A 306 -0.07 24.42 7.74
CA ARG A 306 -1.25 23.56 7.64
C ARG A 306 -1.16 22.68 6.41
N LEU A 307 -1.41 21.39 6.58
CA LEU A 307 -1.60 20.43 5.49
C LEU A 307 -3.04 19.93 5.51
N SER A 308 -3.66 19.85 4.35
CA SER A 308 -4.98 19.23 4.19
C SER A 308 -4.92 18.11 3.17
N PHE A 309 -5.64 17.02 3.44
CA PHE A 309 -5.69 15.84 2.60
C PHE A 309 -7.14 15.55 2.25
N SER A 310 -7.47 15.56 0.97
CA SER A 310 -8.81 15.27 0.47
C SER A 310 -8.78 14.06 -0.44
N PHE A 311 -9.53 13.03 -0.09
CA PHE A 311 -9.67 11.79 -0.87
C PHE A 311 -10.96 11.92 -1.69
N PRO A 312 -10.89 12.11 -3.01
CA PRO A 312 -12.06 12.44 -3.81
C PRO A 312 -13.01 11.24 -3.94
N ASP A 313 -14.30 11.52 -3.87
CA ASP A 313 -15.38 10.71 -4.41
C ASP A 313 -16.22 11.56 -5.40
N ALA A 314 -17.05 10.91 -6.21
CA ALA A 314 -17.81 11.54 -7.30
C ALA A 314 -18.80 12.64 -6.83
N ALA A 315 -19.27 12.58 -5.57
CA ALA A 315 -20.23 13.54 -5.02
C ALA A 315 -19.63 14.48 -3.97
N ALA A 316 -18.76 13.97 -3.09
CA ALA A 316 -18.06 14.71 -2.04
C ALA A 316 -16.73 13.99 -1.73
N PRO A 317 -15.79 14.55 -0.96
CA PRO A 317 -14.62 13.79 -0.51
C PRO A 317 -15.05 12.57 0.32
N ALA A 318 -14.48 11.40 0.00
CA ALA A 318 -14.67 10.19 0.80
C ALA A 318 -14.03 10.32 2.20
N ALA A 319 -12.92 11.07 2.27
CA ALA A 319 -12.33 11.49 3.53
C ALA A 319 -11.66 12.85 3.35
N HIS A 320 -11.63 13.61 4.44
CA HIS A 320 -10.89 14.85 4.54
C HIS A 320 -10.31 14.97 5.95
N TYR A 321 -9.04 15.37 6.06
CA TYR A 321 -8.45 15.75 7.34
C TYR A 321 -7.35 16.80 7.18
N GLU A 322 -7.07 17.50 8.27
CA GLU A 322 -6.01 18.49 8.36
C GLU A 322 -5.02 18.12 9.48
N ILE A 323 -3.76 18.47 9.29
CA ILE A 323 -2.73 18.45 10.34
C ILE A 323 -1.93 19.74 10.27
N THR A 324 -1.34 20.13 11.39
CA THR A 324 -0.40 21.24 11.47
C THR A 324 1.00 20.68 11.68
N VAL A 325 1.97 21.07 10.86
CA VAL A 325 3.36 20.61 10.99
C VAL A 325 3.91 20.99 12.37
N GLY A 326 4.41 19.99 13.11
CA GLY A 326 4.96 20.17 14.46
C GLY A 326 3.93 20.18 15.58
N ASP A 327 2.64 20.09 15.27
CA ASP A 327 1.57 19.97 16.26
C ASP A 327 1.27 18.49 16.54
N ALA A 328 1.80 17.99 17.64
CA ALA A 328 1.59 16.62 18.10
C ALA A 328 0.29 16.43 18.90
N SER A 329 -0.53 17.48 19.09
CA SER A 329 -1.81 17.34 19.80
C SER A 329 -2.90 16.69 18.94
N SER A 330 -2.71 16.69 17.61
CA SER A 330 -3.60 15.99 16.69
C SER A 330 -3.26 14.49 16.66
N PRO A 331 -4.23 13.61 16.92
CA PRO A 331 -4.06 12.16 16.83
C PRO A 331 -3.74 11.64 15.42
N LEU A 332 -4.00 12.48 14.42
CA LEU A 332 -3.70 12.22 13.01
C LEU A 332 -2.31 12.71 12.63
N ALA A 333 -1.64 13.49 13.48
CA ALA A 333 -0.32 14.03 13.18
C ALA A 333 0.72 12.90 13.18
N PRO A 334 1.54 12.77 12.12
CA PRO A 334 2.63 11.80 12.11
C PRO A 334 3.73 12.21 13.08
N GLU A 335 4.57 11.26 13.52
CA GLU A 335 5.73 11.57 14.38
C GLU A 335 6.69 12.59 13.75
N ARG A 336 6.78 12.58 12.42
CA ARG A 336 7.51 13.55 11.61
C ARG A 336 7.07 13.49 10.15
N ILE A 337 7.40 14.53 9.39
CA ILE A 337 7.14 14.61 7.95
C ILE A 337 8.47 14.66 7.22
N ILE A 338 8.65 13.75 6.27
CA ILE A 338 9.81 13.71 5.37
C ILE A 338 9.35 14.22 4.02
N LEU A 339 9.81 15.43 3.66
CA LEU A 339 9.47 16.07 2.39
C LEU A 339 10.46 15.69 1.28
N ASP A 340 9.94 15.35 0.12
CA ASP A 340 10.67 15.16 -1.12
C ASP A 340 10.09 16.09 -2.20
N THR A 341 10.91 17.00 -2.72
CA THR A 341 10.51 17.92 -3.79
C THR A 341 11.21 17.61 -5.12
N ALA A 342 11.96 16.51 -5.20
CA ALA A 342 12.72 16.14 -6.39
C ALA A 342 11.86 15.35 -7.39
N ARG A 343 10.75 14.76 -6.94
CA ARG A 343 9.84 13.97 -7.78
C ARG A 343 8.63 14.82 -8.20
N PRO A 344 8.19 14.72 -9.47
CA PRO A 344 7.16 15.61 -10.01
C PRO A 344 5.73 15.21 -9.59
N THR A 345 5.51 13.94 -9.27
CA THR A 345 4.16 13.43 -8.99
C THR A 345 3.84 13.59 -7.50
N PRO A 346 2.77 14.32 -7.14
CA PRO A 346 2.33 14.42 -5.75
C PRO A 346 2.04 13.05 -5.16
N PHE A 347 2.56 12.80 -3.96
CA PHE A 347 2.34 11.55 -3.25
C PHE A 347 2.36 11.77 -1.75
N VAL A 348 1.53 11.03 -1.02
CA VAL A 348 1.62 10.96 0.45
C VAL A 348 1.59 9.51 0.91
N ASN A 349 2.60 9.11 1.65
CA ASN A 349 2.50 8.02 2.60
C ASN A 349 2.05 8.63 3.92
N THR A 350 0.84 8.31 4.39
CA THR A 350 0.24 8.95 5.56
C THR A 350 0.88 8.52 6.87
N GLY A 351 1.57 7.37 6.87
CA GLY A 351 1.84 6.61 8.09
C GLY A 351 0.56 6.09 8.75
N LEU A 352 0.74 5.44 9.90
CA LEU A 352 -0.30 4.67 10.57
C LEU A 352 -1.32 5.53 11.33
N HIS A 353 -0.95 6.75 11.73
CA HIS A 353 -1.78 7.62 12.59
C HIS A 353 -3.11 8.04 11.93
N VAL A 354 -3.25 7.91 10.61
CA VAL A 354 -4.55 8.08 9.93
C VAL A 354 -5.63 7.13 10.51
N LEU A 355 -5.22 5.97 11.04
CA LEU A 355 -6.12 5.02 11.68
C LEU A 355 -6.71 5.52 13.01
N ASN A 356 -6.15 6.58 13.60
CA ASN A 356 -6.73 7.23 14.78
C ASN A 356 -8.01 8.01 14.46
N GLY A 357 -8.24 8.41 13.20
CA GLY A 357 -9.47 9.07 12.77
C GLY A 357 -10.33 8.26 11.81
N PHE A 358 -9.77 7.26 11.14
CA PHE A 358 -10.47 6.51 10.10
C PHE A 358 -10.25 5.00 10.22
N ASP A 359 -11.32 4.23 10.01
CA ASP A 359 -11.16 2.85 9.55
C ASP A 359 -11.09 2.86 8.03
N VAL A 360 -10.25 2.00 7.46
CA VAL A 360 -10.06 1.91 6.01
C VAL A 360 -10.42 0.54 5.47
N LEU A 361 -11.09 0.49 4.33
CA LEU A 361 -11.50 -0.73 3.64
C LEU A 361 -10.80 -0.81 2.29
N TYR A 362 -10.32 -2.00 1.94
CA TYR A 362 -9.87 -2.32 0.59
C TYR A 362 -10.64 -3.52 0.04
N ASP A 363 -11.25 -3.33 -1.14
CA ASP A 363 -11.96 -4.36 -1.91
C ASP A 363 -11.17 -4.64 -3.19
N ALA A 364 -10.43 -5.75 -3.20
CA ALA A 364 -9.56 -6.13 -4.31
C ALA A 364 -10.36 -6.58 -5.54
N ASP A 365 -11.54 -7.17 -5.35
CA ASP A 365 -12.35 -7.67 -6.46
C ASP A 365 -13.05 -6.53 -7.22
N GLY A 366 -13.54 -5.54 -6.48
CA GLY A 366 -14.26 -4.40 -7.06
C GLY A 366 -13.40 -3.17 -7.33
N GLY A 367 -12.18 -3.09 -6.80
CA GLY A 367 -11.33 -1.89 -6.92
C GLY A 367 -11.91 -0.71 -6.17
N TRP A 368 -12.26 -0.94 -4.92
CA TRP A 368 -12.76 0.12 -4.03
C TRP A 368 -11.85 0.27 -2.83
N TYR A 369 -11.60 1.52 -2.48
CA TYR A 369 -11.07 1.90 -1.17
C TYR A 369 -12.15 2.66 -0.43
N ALA A 370 -12.26 2.53 0.88
CA ALA A 370 -13.25 3.29 1.63
C ALA A 370 -12.71 3.80 2.95
N PHE A 371 -13.28 4.91 3.39
CA PHE A 371 -13.01 5.50 4.69
C PHE A 371 -14.30 5.51 5.50
N ARG A 372 -14.19 5.16 6.78
CA ARG A 372 -15.23 5.41 7.77
C ARG A 372 -14.61 6.24 8.88
N ALA A 373 -15.12 7.47 9.05
CA ALA A 373 -14.72 8.31 10.17
C ALA A 373 -15.11 7.63 11.49
N ARG A 374 -14.24 7.74 12.49
CA ARG A 374 -14.50 7.21 13.83
C ARG A 374 -15.24 8.27 14.65
N GLU A 375 -16.43 7.94 15.15
CA GLU A 375 -17.27 8.87 15.93
C GLU A 375 -16.55 9.35 17.21
N GLY A 376 -16.79 10.62 17.58
CA GLY A 376 -16.25 11.24 18.79
C GLY A 376 -15.18 12.31 18.58
N ARG A 377 -15.00 12.80 17.35
CA ARG A 377 -14.14 13.94 17.03
C ARG A 377 -14.78 14.84 15.98
#